data_AF-A0AAU0KNM9-F1
#
_entry.id   AF-A0AAU0KNM9-F1
#
_cell.length_a   1.000
_cell.length_b   1.000
_cell.length_c   1.000
_cell.angle_alpha   90.00
_cell.angle_beta   90.00
_cell.angle_gamma   90.00
#
_symmetry.space_group_name_H-M   'P 1'
#
loop_
_entity.id
_entity.type
_entity.pdbx_description
1 polymer ?
#
loop_
_entity_poly.entity_id
_entity_poly.type
_entity_poly.pdbx_seq_one_letter_code
_entity_poly.pdbx_strand_id
1 'polypeptide(L)'
;MPKPHLNTILYGPPGTGKTYTTIESALEILAPEFLAAHKKQGGERAALKKRFDDLVSSGDVRFVTFHQSFSYEDFVEGLTAKNDENGKVQFELVDGVFKTICTAAVARVTQQAEAPIDLRGRRIWKMSLGNTQGVDAYIYDECIKQGYALLGYGGTIDFSGCKSRDEVRERFKAAGEVLPTDSYAITAVATFLLKIKRGDILVVSEGNSKFRAIGEVTGDYVCVKRDEQGDEYGQCRRVSWLRVYNPASPLDQLMISQFSQMTLYELRATAIDMVKLEKLLAATASTPINSATDTLFQVGERLGGYLVRRATSEVVELEKPNGKYLPFTIDFLETLASYVRQGKLNIKDIREKRVFDKVPDTQLEPYLVNGYYSVLPPLVERLCGRAKIGAAQSLIGGEATIGTEVTNAKVLIIDEINRGNVSRIFGELITLIEPSKRQGNDEALEVILPYSKKRFSVPNNVYLIGTMNTADRSLAGLDIALRRRFNFKEILPDYTLFDGVHVEGVLIGELLQRMNQRIEALLDRDHCIGHAYFLPLREESTVLHMASIFRQKILPLLQEYFFEDWERIRWVLNDHRKEAEHQFIRLNISSSRELFGNDVEGLGSVKSQWELGIESFDAIESYRGIIGV
;
A
#
# COMPACT_ATOMS: atom_id res chain seq x y z
N MET A 1 8.00 -16.43 -10.02
CA MET A 1 7.93 -15.24 -10.90
C MET A 1 9.03 -14.28 -10.48
N PRO A 2 9.58 -13.44 -11.38
CA PRO A 2 10.52 -12.40 -10.97
C PRO A 2 9.85 -11.43 -9.98
N LYS A 3 10.65 -10.81 -9.10
CA LYS A 3 10.15 -9.87 -8.09
C LYS A 3 9.55 -8.62 -8.78
N PRO A 4 8.34 -8.16 -8.40
CA PRO A 4 7.76 -6.95 -8.98
C PRO A 4 8.65 -5.72 -8.78
N HIS A 5 8.67 -4.81 -9.76
CA HIS A 5 9.37 -3.54 -9.64
C HIS A 5 8.66 -2.63 -8.62
N LEU A 6 9.45 -1.93 -7.79
CA LEU A 6 8.92 -1.00 -6.77
C LEU A 6 8.15 0.18 -7.36
N ASN A 7 8.50 0.61 -8.58
CA ASN A 7 7.88 1.73 -9.27
C ASN A 7 7.56 1.31 -10.70
N THR A 8 6.29 1.33 -11.08
CA THR A 8 5.84 0.99 -12.44
C THR A 8 4.84 2.03 -12.93
N ILE A 9 4.92 2.44 -14.20
CA ILE A 9 3.89 3.20 -14.90
C ILE A 9 3.32 2.33 -16.01
N LEU A 10 2.02 2.08 -15.94
CA LEU A 10 1.23 1.46 -17.00
C LEU A 10 0.76 2.56 -17.94
N TYR A 11 1.23 2.55 -19.19
CA TYR A 11 0.90 3.61 -20.14
C TYR A 11 0.37 3.05 -21.45
N GLY A 12 -0.44 3.84 -22.14
CA GLY A 12 -0.91 3.52 -23.48
C GLY A 12 -2.20 4.24 -23.82
N PRO A 13 -2.78 3.94 -25.00
CA PRO A 13 -3.98 4.60 -25.49
C PRO A 13 -5.20 4.39 -24.57
N PRO A 14 -6.25 5.22 -24.66
CA PRO A 14 -7.43 5.07 -23.82
C PRO A 14 -8.17 3.77 -24.13
N GLY A 15 -8.79 3.19 -23.09
CA GLY A 15 -9.56 1.95 -23.23
C GLY A 15 -8.73 0.67 -23.38
N THR A 16 -7.41 0.67 -23.16
CA THR A 16 -6.57 -0.55 -23.28
C THR A 16 -6.57 -1.44 -22.03
N GLY A 17 -7.47 -1.22 -21.07
CA GLY A 17 -7.57 -2.07 -19.87
C GLY A 17 -6.50 -1.79 -18.80
N LYS A 18 -5.92 -0.58 -18.76
CA LYS A 18 -4.93 -0.17 -17.75
C LYS A 18 -5.43 -0.38 -16.32
N THR A 19 -6.65 0.05 -16.00
CA THR A 19 -7.27 -0.14 -14.67
C THR A 19 -7.30 -1.61 -14.24
N TYR A 20 -7.60 -2.52 -15.17
CA TYR A 20 -7.59 -3.95 -14.89
C TYR A 20 -6.16 -4.47 -14.63
N THR A 21 -5.21 -4.03 -15.45
CA THR A 21 -3.79 -4.39 -15.27
C THR A 21 -3.23 -3.85 -13.95
N THR A 22 -3.69 -2.68 -13.50
CA THR A 22 -3.35 -2.10 -12.18
C THR A 22 -3.79 -3.01 -11.05
N ILE A 23 -5.02 -3.54 -11.11
CA ILE A 23 -5.54 -4.49 -10.11
C ILE A 23 -4.67 -5.75 -10.08
N GLU A 24 -4.39 -6.36 -11.23
CA GLU A 24 -3.51 -7.53 -11.29
C GLU A 24 -2.12 -7.25 -10.73
N SER A 25 -1.54 -6.08 -11.05
CA SER A 25 -0.21 -5.69 -10.58
C SER A 25 -0.18 -5.49 -9.06
N ALA A 26 -1.24 -4.93 -8.47
CA ALA A 26 -1.36 -4.80 -7.01
C ALA A 26 -1.50 -6.17 -6.33
N LEU A 27 -2.28 -7.08 -6.92
CA LEU A 27 -2.43 -8.45 -6.41
C LEU A 27 -1.16 -9.29 -6.58
N GLU A 28 -0.38 -9.06 -7.63
CA GLU A 28 0.93 -9.72 -7.80
C GLU A 28 1.88 -9.38 -6.64
N ILE A 29 1.76 -8.16 -6.09
CA ILE A 29 2.56 -7.70 -4.96
C ILE A 29 1.99 -8.21 -3.62
N LEU A 30 0.68 -8.08 -3.40
CA LEU A 30 0.05 -8.26 -2.08
C LEU A 30 -0.60 -9.63 -1.87
N ALA A 31 -0.89 -10.35 -2.95
CA ALA A 31 -1.58 -11.64 -2.91
C ALA A 31 -1.21 -12.53 -4.12
N PRO A 32 0.08 -12.83 -4.36
CA PRO A 32 0.55 -13.52 -5.56
C PRO A 32 -0.06 -14.92 -5.72
N GLU A 33 -0.27 -15.65 -4.62
CA GLU A 33 -0.91 -16.97 -4.65
C GLU A 33 -2.39 -16.89 -5.05
N PHE A 34 -3.12 -15.90 -4.53
CA PHE A 34 -4.51 -15.64 -4.89
C PHE A 34 -4.61 -15.33 -6.38
N LEU A 35 -3.76 -14.43 -6.88
CA LEU A 35 -3.69 -14.10 -8.30
C LEU A 35 -3.39 -15.35 -9.15
N ALA A 36 -2.41 -16.16 -8.77
CA ALA A 36 -2.02 -17.37 -9.50
C ALA A 36 -3.15 -18.41 -9.56
N ALA A 37 -3.94 -18.55 -8.49
CA ALA A 37 -5.08 -19.44 -8.43
C ALA A 37 -6.24 -18.98 -9.34
N HIS A 38 -6.54 -17.68 -9.35
CA HIS A 38 -7.72 -17.13 -10.04
C HIS A 38 -7.43 -16.74 -11.50
N LYS A 39 -6.16 -16.55 -11.89
CA LYS A 39 -5.76 -16.21 -13.27
C LYS A 39 -5.87 -17.39 -14.25
N LYS A 40 -5.78 -18.63 -13.75
CA LYS A 40 -5.85 -19.84 -14.60
C LYS A 40 -7.28 -20.22 -15.04
N GLN A 41 -8.31 -19.70 -14.37
CA GLN A 41 -9.70 -20.10 -14.60
C GLN A 41 -10.51 -19.12 -15.45
N GLY A 42 -9.86 -18.27 -16.26
CA GLY A 42 -10.49 -17.55 -17.39
C GLY A 42 -11.71 -16.65 -17.11
N GLY A 43 -12.12 -16.45 -15.85
CA GLY A 43 -13.46 -15.93 -15.55
C GLY A 43 -13.63 -15.20 -14.21
N GLU A 44 -12.60 -14.98 -13.41
CA GLU A 44 -12.78 -14.47 -12.04
C GLU A 44 -12.45 -12.98 -11.86
N ARG A 45 -12.76 -12.16 -12.86
CA ARG A 45 -12.58 -10.68 -12.78
C ARG A 45 -13.24 -10.10 -11.54
N ALA A 46 -14.45 -10.57 -11.20
CA ALA A 46 -15.18 -10.15 -10.02
C ALA A 46 -14.46 -10.54 -8.71
N ALA A 47 -13.83 -11.73 -8.66
CA ALA A 47 -13.10 -12.17 -7.47
C ALA A 47 -11.79 -11.37 -7.29
N LEU A 48 -11.05 -11.13 -8.38
CA LEU A 48 -9.87 -10.27 -8.35
C LEU A 48 -10.23 -8.84 -7.90
N LYS A 49 -11.30 -8.26 -8.44
CA LYS A 49 -11.79 -6.94 -8.06
C LYS A 49 -12.21 -6.90 -6.59
N LYS A 50 -12.96 -7.90 -6.12
CA LYS A 50 -13.36 -8.02 -4.71
C LYS A 50 -12.15 -8.08 -3.79
N ARG A 51 -11.18 -8.94 -4.09
CA ARG A 51 -9.95 -9.05 -3.29
C ARG A 51 -9.15 -7.75 -3.27
N PHE A 52 -9.10 -7.06 -4.40
CA PHE A 52 -8.50 -5.73 -4.49
C PHE A 52 -9.24 -4.70 -3.62
N ASP A 53 -10.57 -4.69 -3.67
CA ASP A 53 -11.38 -3.79 -2.85
C ASP A 53 -11.20 -4.05 -1.35
N ASP A 54 -11.09 -5.33 -0.94
CA ASP A 54 -10.75 -5.70 0.44
C ASP A 54 -9.39 -5.10 0.88
N LEU A 55 -8.39 -5.11 -0.01
CA LEU A 55 -7.06 -4.54 0.25
C LEU A 55 -7.07 -3.00 0.28
N VAL A 56 -7.94 -2.36 -0.51
CA VAL A 56 -8.19 -0.91 -0.44
C VAL A 56 -8.85 -0.57 0.90
N SER A 57 -9.89 -1.30 1.29
CA SER A 57 -10.59 -1.11 2.55
C SER A 57 -9.68 -1.30 3.76
N SER A 58 -8.72 -2.22 3.72
CA SER A 58 -7.73 -2.39 4.79
C SER A 58 -6.57 -1.40 4.76
N GLY A 59 -6.50 -0.52 3.74
CA GLY A 59 -5.41 0.44 3.60
C GLY A 59 -4.07 -0.18 3.20
N ASP A 60 -4.08 -1.41 2.68
CA ASP A 60 -2.92 -2.06 2.06
C ASP A 60 -2.69 -1.52 0.64
N VAL A 61 -3.77 -1.14 -0.04
CA VAL A 61 -3.77 -0.37 -1.29
C VAL A 61 -4.34 1.02 -1.02
N ARG A 62 -3.72 2.06 -1.58
CA ARG A 62 -4.34 3.38 -1.73
C ARG A 62 -4.43 3.76 -3.19
N PHE A 63 -5.46 4.51 -3.52
CA PHE A 63 -5.71 5.01 -4.87
C PHE A 63 -5.84 6.53 -4.81
N VAL A 64 -5.14 7.22 -5.71
CA VAL A 64 -5.24 8.66 -5.90
C VAL A 64 -5.23 8.97 -7.40
N THR A 65 -5.95 10.00 -7.82
CA THR A 65 -5.94 10.50 -9.20
C THR A 65 -5.29 11.87 -9.23
N PHE A 66 -4.30 12.07 -10.10
CA PHE A 66 -3.70 13.38 -10.27
C PHE A 66 -4.58 14.25 -11.18
N HIS A 67 -4.95 15.42 -10.65
CA HIS A 67 -5.59 16.49 -11.42
C HIS A 67 -4.64 17.69 -11.53
N GLN A 68 -4.95 18.65 -12.39
CA GLN A 68 -4.08 19.80 -12.65
C GLN A 68 -3.76 20.64 -11.39
N SER A 69 -4.68 20.68 -10.43
CA SER A 69 -4.52 21.36 -9.15
C SER A 69 -3.96 20.48 -8.02
N PHE A 70 -3.70 19.19 -8.26
CA PHE A 70 -3.19 18.27 -7.24
C PHE A 70 -1.75 18.69 -6.89
N SER A 71 -1.46 18.85 -5.60
CA SER A 71 -0.23 19.50 -5.15
C SER A 71 0.61 18.64 -4.22
N TYR A 72 1.76 19.17 -3.81
CA TYR A 72 2.65 18.55 -2.82
C TYR A 72 1.91 18.34 -1.49
N GLU A 73 1.08 19.30 -1.10
CA GLU A 73 0.35 19.32 0.15
C GLU A 73 -0.64 18.15 0.27
N ASP A 74 -1.27 17.78 -0.85
CA ASP A 74 -2.19 16.62 -0.93
C ASP A 74 -1.42 15.29 -0.89
N PHE A 75 -0.21 15.27 -1.47
CA PHE A 75 0.57 14.06 -1.66
C PHE A 75 1.45 13.71 -0.46
N VAL A 76 2.12 14.70 0.12
CA VAL A 76 3.16 14.52 1.13
C VAL A 76 2.74 15.05 2.50
N GLU A 77 2.60 16.37 2.66
CA GLU A 77 2.09 16.99 3.87
C GLU A 77 1.70 18.45 3.61
N GLY A 78 0.64 18.91 4.26
CA GLY A 78 0.09 20.25 4.11
C GLY A 78 -0.50 20.80 5.39
N LEU A 79 -0.88 22.08 5.37
CA LEU A 79 -1.59 22.73 6.48
C LEU A 79 -3.07 22.86 6.12
N THR A 80 -3.95 22.42 7.02
CA THR A 80 -5.39 22.62 6.91
C THR A 80 -5.87 23.58 8.00
N ALA A 81 -6.68 24.56 7.63
CA ALA A 81 -7.34 25.45 8.56
C ALA A 81 -8.54 24.75 9.22
N LYS A 82 -8.58 24.73 10.55
CA LYS A 82 -9.75 24.33 11.34
C LYS A 82 -10.12 25.47 12.28
N ASN A 83 -11.41 25.68 12.47
CA ASN A 83 -11.89 26.58 13.51
C ASN A 83 -11.87 25.83 14.84
N ASP A 84 -11.26 26.42 15.86
CA ASP A 84 -11.41 25.91 17.22
C ASP A 84 -12.83 26.18 17.75
N GLU A 85 -13.15 25.63 18.92
CA GLU A 85 -14.46 25.76 19.57
C GLU A 85 -14.84 27.23 19.86
N ASN A 86 -13.88 28.15 19.82
CA ASN A 86 -14.06 29.59 20.00
C ASN A 86 -14.10 30.37 18.68
N GLY A 87 -14.11 29.69 17.53
CA GLY A 87 -14.16 30.31 16.20
C GLY A 87 -12.82 30.86 15.69
N LYS A 88 -11.69 30.57 16.36
CA LYS A 88 -10.36 31.00 15.92
C LYS A 88 -9.78 29.97 14.95
N VAL A 89 -9.26 30.46 13.81
CA VAL A 89 -8.61 29.62 12.81
C VAL A 89 -7.27 29.11 13.35
N GLN A 90 -7.13 27.79 13.46
CA GLN A 90 -5.89 27.09 13.76
C GLN A 90 -5.47 26.26 12.54
N PHE A 91 -4.17 26.29 12.24
CA PHE A 91 -3.61 25.47 11.16
C PHE A 91 -3.08 24.15 11.75
N GLU A 92 -3.63 23.03 11.27
CA GLU A 92 -3.19 21.69 11.63
C GLU A 92 -2.38 21.09 10.47
N LEU A 93 -1.26 20.46 10.81
CA LEU A 93 -0.47 19.69 9.84
C LEU A 93 -1.19 18.38 9.53
N VAL A 94 -1.40 18.12 8.24
CA VAL A 94 -2.05 16.92 7.73
C VAL A 94 -1.06 16.15 6.84
N ASP A 95 -0.93 14.85 7.09
CA ASP A 95 -0.11 13.95 6.28
C ASP A 95 -0.86 13.63 4.97
N GLY A 96 -0.19 13.80 3.83
CA GLY A 96 -0.72 13.47 2.51
C GLY A 96 -0.71 11.97 2.22
N VAL A 97 -1.30 11.56 1.08
CA VAL A 97 -1.54 10.14 0.77
C VAL A 97 -0.26 9.30 0.72
N PHE A 98 0.83 9.83 0.16
CA PHE A 98 2.11 9.14 0.02
C PHE A 98 2.85 9.02 1.35
N LYS A 99 2.87 10.08 2.15
CA LYS A 99 3.46 10.04 3.50
C LYS A 99 2.70 9.08 4.40
N THR A 100 1.37 9.06 4.30
CA THR A 100 0.51 8.18 5.10
C THR A 100 0.76 6.71 4.76
N ILE A 101 0.81 6.34 3.47
CA ILE A 101 1.10 4.94 3.10
C ILE A 101 2.52 4.52 3.44
N CYS A 102 3.52 5.42 3.33
CA CYS A 102 4.88 5.15 3.80
C CYS A 102 4.90 4.89 5.31
N THR A 103 4.23 5.73 6.09
CA THR A 103 4.14 5.55 7.56
C THR A 103 3.47 4.22 7.91
N ALA A 104 2.38 3.86 7.21
CA ALA A 104 1.71 2.57 7.39
C ALA A 104 2.61 1.37 7.01
N ALA A 105 3.51 1.52 6.03
CA ALA A 105 4.45 0.47 5.65
C ALA A 105 5.59 0.29 6.66
N VAL A 106 5.99 1.36 7.37
CA VAL A 106 7.00 1.30 8.43
C VAL A 106 6.42 0.85 9.76
N ALA A 107 5.14 1.15 10.04
CA ALA A 107 4.48 0.81 11.29
C ALA A 107 4.58 -0.70 11.57
N ARG A 108 5.52 -1.07 12.44
CA ARG A 108 5.73 -2.46 12.86
C ARG A 108 4.98 -2.67 14.15
N VAL A 109 4.30 -3.81 14.24
CA VAL A 109 3.81 -4.33 15.50
C VAL A 109 5.04 -4.76 16.30
N THR A 110 5.41 -4.00 17.33
CA THR A 110 6.57 -4.29 18.20
C THR A 110 6.21 -5.23 19.35
N GLN A 111 4.93 -5.31 19.70
CA GLN A 111 4.39 -6.23 20.69
C GLN A 111 3.02 -6.72 20.22
N GLN A 112 2.78 -8.02 20.34
CA GLN A 112 1.57 -8.68 19.88
C GLN A 112 1.12 -9.72 20.92
N ALA A 113 -0.18 -9.76 21.24
CA ALA A 113 -0.76 -10.84 22.03
C ALA A 113 -0.74 -12.19 21.28
N GLU A 114 -0.48 -13.28 22.01
CA GLU A 114 -0.30 -14.64 21.48
C GLU A 114 -1.59 -15.25 20.89
N ALA A 115 -2.77 -14.77 21.31
CA ALA A 115 -4.07 -15.30 20.88
C ALA A 115 -4.97 -14.18 20.34
N PRO A 116 -5.82 -14.48 19.33
CA PRO A 116 -6.79 -13.51 18.83
C PRO A 116 -7.84 -13.25 19.92
N ILE A 117 -8.28 -11.99 20.03
CA ILE A 117 -9.29 -11.59 21.02
C ILE A 117 -10.67 -11.48 20.37
N ASP A 118 -11.69 -12.01 21.04
CA ASP A 118 -13.08 -11.81 20.65
C ASP A 118 -13.54 -10.41 21.09
N LEU A 119 -13.94 -9.57 20.15
CA LEU A 119 -14.39 -8.20 20.40
C LEU A 119 -15.87 -8.08 20.77
N ARG A 120 -16.65 -9.16 20.68
CA ARG A 120 -18.10 -9.12 20.92
C ARG A 120 -18.43 -8.66 22.34
N GLY A 121 -19.27 -7.63 22.43
CA GLY A 121 -19.76 -7.08 23.71
C GLY A 121 -18.73 -6.25 24.49
N ARG A 122 -17.52 -6.04 23.96
CA ARG A 122 -16.49 -5.21 24.59
C ARG A 122 -16.68 -3.75 24.17
N ARG A 123 -16.50 -2.81 25.10
CA ARG A 123 -16.47 -1.38 24.75
C ARG A 123 -15.05 -0.98 24.41
N ILE A 124 -14.95 0.01 23.53
CA ILE A 124 -13.67 0.50 23.03
C ILE A 124 -13.54 1.95 23.47
N TRP A 125 -12.38 2.29 24.02
CA TRP A 125 -12.09 3.60 24.59
C TRP A 125 -10.84 4.17 23.94
N LYS A 126 -10.89 5.43 23.54
CA LYS A 126 -9.69 6.19 23.19
C LYS A 126 -9.05 6.68 24.48
N MET A 127 -7.74 6.49 24.64
CA MET A 127 -6.99 7.07 25.75
C MET A 127 -5.68 7.74 25.28
N SER A 128 -5.35 8.92 25.80
CA SER A 128 -3.98 9.49 25.68
C SER A 128 -3.15 9.05 26.88
N LEU A 129 -1.88 8.69 26.65
CA LEU A 129 -0.92 8.30 27.71
C LEU A 129 0.27 9.26 27.71
N GLY A 130 0.23 10.29 28.56
CA GLY A 130 1.24 11.35 28.57
C GLY A 130 1.19 12.25 27.34
N ASN A 131 1.90 13.38 27.42
CA ASN A 131 2.06 14.28 26.29
C ASN A 131 3.30 13.89 25.47
N THR A 132 3.10 13.56 24.20
CA THR A 132 4.15 13.14 23.25
C THR A 132 5.24 14.18 22.99
N GLN A 133 5.03 15.46 23.35
CA GLN A 133 6.00 16.54 23.19
C GLN A 133 6.41 17.20 24.52
N GLY A 134 5.94 16.66 25.66
CA GLY A 134 6.16 17.24 26.98
C GLY A 134 7.14 16.44 27.84
N VAL A 135 7.38 16.94 29.05
CA VAL A 135 8.17 16.25 30.09
C VAL A 135 7.59 14.89 30.49
N ASP A 136 6.32 14.64 30.17
CA ASP A 136 5.58 13.40 30.49
C ASP A 136 5.63 12.36 29.37
N ALA A 137 6.48 12.52 28.35
CA ALA A 137 6.55 11.56 27.23
C ALA A 137 6.89 10.13 27.69
N TYR A 138 7.67 10.01 28.77
CA TYR A 138 8.09 8.72 29.36
C TYR A 138 6.91 7.90 29.93
N ILE A 139 5.78 8.54 30.27
CA ILE A 139 4.60 7.86 30.83
C ILE A 139 4.09 6.77 29.90
N TYR A 140 4.14 7.01 28.59
CA TYR A 140 3.77 6.00 27.61
C TYR A 140 4.68 4.78 27.66
N ASP A 141 5.99 4.98 27.57
CA ASP A 141 6.96 3.89 27.54
C ASP A 141 6.88 3.05 28.82
N GLU A 142 6.65 3.71 29.95
CA GLU A 142 6.41 3.08 31.24
C GLU A 142 5.13 2.24 31.24
N CYS A 143 4.00 2.81 30.79
CA CYS A 143 2.71 2.10 30.68
C CYS A 143 2.83 0.84 29.81
N ILE A 144 3.53 0.95 28.67
CA ILE A 144 3.79 -0.20 27.79
C ILE A 144 4.62 -1.26 28.51
N LYS A 145 5.75 -0.87 29.10
CA LYS A 145 6.70 -1.79 29.76
C LYS A 145 6.10 -2.50 30.98
N GLN A 146 5.29 -1.79 31.77
CA GLN A 146 4.77 -2.29 33.04
C GLN A 146 3.37 -2.92 32.93
N GLY A 147 2.71 -2.80 31.78
CA GLY A 147 1.40 -3.43 31.55
C GLY A 147 0.24 -2.76 32.30
N TYR A 148 0.19 -1.43 32.26
CA TYR A 148 -0.93 -0.65 32.79
C TYR A 148 -1.20 0.61 31.99
N ALA A 149 -2.37 1.21 32.19
CA ALA A 149 -2.69 2.54 31.71
C ALA A 149 -2.83 3.51 32.89
N LEU A 150 -2.29 4.71 32.71
CA LEU A 150 -2.35 5.80 33.68
C LEU A 150 -3.12 6.99 33.13
N LEU A 151 -4.04 7.52 33.93
CA LEU A 151 -4.78 8.74 33.59
C LEU A 151 -4.12 9.96 34.26
N GLY A 152 -3.81 10.98 33.47
CA GLY A 152 -3.21 12.25 33.93
C GLY A 152 -4.19 13.25 34.55
N TYR A 153 -5.37 12.82 34.96
CA TYR A 153 -6.35 13.64 35.68
C TYR A 153 -6.62 13.01 37.05
N GLY A 154 -6.81 13.85 38.07
CA GLY A 154 -7.09 13.40 39.43
C GLY A 154 -5.85 13.27 40.31
N GLY A 155 -4.66 13.55 39.79
CA GLY A 155 -3.44 13.58 40.59
C GLY A 155 -3.19 12.26 41.32
N THR A 156 -2.70 12.38 42.56
CA THR A 156 -2.55 11.30 43.53
C THR A 156 -3.77 11.12 44.45
N ILE A 157 -4.89 11.79 44.15
CA ILE A 157 -6.13 11.67 44.93
C ILE A 157 -6.67 10.25 44.76
N ASP A 158 -6.97 9.58 45.88
CA ASP A 158 -7.58 8.26 45.87
C ASP A 158 -9.10 8.35 45.75
N PHE A 159 -9.62 7.93 44.59
CA PHE A 159 -11.06 7.86 44.29
C PHE A 159 -11.65 6.47 44.54
N SER A 160 -10.90 5.56 45.17
CA SER A 160 -11.40 4.24 45.53
C SER A 160 -12.68 4.35 46.37
N GLY A 161 -13.65 3.53 46.03
CA GLY A 161 -14.96 3.48 46.69
C GLY A 161 -15.98 4.50 46.22
N CYS A 162 -15.62 5.49 45.39
CA CYS A 162 -16.61 6.36 44.76
C CYS A 162 -17.50 5.54 43.80
N LYS A 163 -18.81 5.76 43.83
CA LYS A 163 -19.82 5.03 43.03
C LYS A 163 -20.53 5.91 42.01
N SER A 164 -20.36 7.22 42.11
CA SER A 164 -21.05 8.20 41.28
C SER A 164 -20.11 9.33 40.87
N ARG A 165 -20.47 10.03 39.79
CA ARG A 165 -19.75 11.22 39.34
C ARG A 165 -19.76 12.33 40.40
N ASP A 166 -20.85 12.44 41.16
CA ASP A 166 -20.96 13.42 42.25
C ASP A 166 -20.01 13.08 43.39
N GLU A 167 -19.87 11.81 43.77
CA GLU A 167 -18.86 11.39 44.77
C GLU A 167 -17.43 11.67 44.32
N VAL A 168 -17.12 11.50 43.03
CA VAL A 168 -15.82 11.89 42.47
C VAL A 168 -15.60 13.40 42.62
N ARG A 169 -16.61 14.22 42.32
CA ARG A 169 -16.55 15.69 42.50
C ARG A 169 -16.33 16.07 43.96
N GLU A 170 -17.06 15.47 44.89
CA GLU A 170 -16.88 15.75 46.32
C GLU A 170 -15.50 15.31 46.80
N ARG A 171 -14.92 14.25 46.23
CA ARG A 171 -13.54 13.83 46.53
C ARG A 171 -12.51 14.85 46.08
N PHE A 172 -12.66 15.43 44.89
CA PHE A 172 -11.83 16.56 44.43
C PHE A 172 -11.91 17.74 45.41
N LYS A 173 -13.12 18.15 45.80
CA LYS A 173 -13.32 19.24 46.77
C LYS A 173 -12.66 18.94 48.12
N ALA A 174 -12.80 17.71 48.62
CA ALA A 174 -12.18 17.28 49.89
C ALA A 174 -10.65 17.31 49.84
N ALA A 175 -10.06 17.13 48.65
CA ALA A 175 -8.62 17.26 48.42
C ALA A 175 -8.17 18.71 48.20
N GLY A 176 -9.08 19.70 48.28
CA GLY A 176 -8.77 21.11 48.08
C GLY A 176 -8.91 21.60 46.63
N GLU A 177 -9.35 20.75 45.70
CA GLU A 177 -9.55 21.11 44.29
C GLU A 177 -11.03 21.40 44.00
N VAL A 178 -11.40 22.68 43.96
CA VAL A 178 -12.76 23.10 43.62
C VAL A 178 -12.89 23.29 42.12
N LEU A 179 -13.38 22.25 41.44
CA LEU A 179 -13.59 22.25 39.99
C LEU A 179 -15.05 22.58 39.61
N PRO A 180 -15.29 23.21 38.43
CA PRO A 180 -16.64 23.38 37.87
C PRO A 180 -17.40 22.06 37.74
N THR A 181 -18.74 22.09 37.86
CA THR A 181 -19.57 20.87 37.85
C THR A 181 -19.46 20.10 36.53
N ASP A 182 -19.23 20.79 35.42
CA ASP A 182 -19.03 20.29 34.06
C ASP A 182 -17.56 20.00 33.72
N SER A 183 -16.64 20.15 34.67
CA SER A 183 -15.20 19.93 34.45
C SER A 183 -14.91 18.57 33.81
N TYR A 184 -14.09 18.61 32.75
CA TYR A 184 -13.67 17.42 32.05
C TYR A 184 -12.83 16.49 32.94
N ALA A 185 -12.04 17.01 33.88
CA ALA A 185 -11.25 16.20 34.80
C ALA A 185 -12.14 15.26 35.63
N ILE A 186 -13.28 15.76 36.12
CA ILE A 186 -14.28 14.95 36.84
C ILE A 186 -14.83 13.87 35.90
N THR A 187 -15.16 14.24 34.66
CA THR A 187 -15.70 13.31 33.66
C THR A 187 -14.70 12.22 33.28
N ALA A 188 -13.41 12.55 33.13
CA ALA A 188 -12.34 11.63 32.81
C ALA A 188 -12.11 10.63 33.95
N VAL A 189 -11.94 11.12 35.19
CA VAL A 189 -11.77 10.26 36.38
C VAL A 189 -12.99 9.37 36.59
N ALA A 190 -14.20 9.92 36.55
CA ALA A 190 -15.42 9.14 36.71
C ALA A 190 -15.58 8.07 35.60
N THR A 191 -15.18 8.38 34.36
CA THR A 191 -15.21 7.41 33.26
C THR A 191 -14.20 6.29 33.49
N PHE A 192 -12.95 6.65 33.83
CA PHE A 192 -11.88 5.68 34.08
C PHE A 192 -12.19 4.78 35.28
N LEU A 193 -12.76 5.32 36.35
CA LEU A 193 -13.13 4.60 37.56
C LEU A 193 -14.40 3.74 37.37
N LEU A 194 -15.49 4.35 36.91
CA LEU A 194 -16.83 3.74 36.98
C LEU A 194 -17.25 3.04 35.68
N LYS A 195 -16.79 3.57 34.53
CA LYS A 195 -17.27 3.09 33.23
C LYS A 195 -16.35 2.05 32.63
N ILE A 196 -15.03 2.23 32.65
CA ILE A 196 -14.09 1.24 32.10
C ILE A 196 -14.10 -0.03 32.96
N LYS A 197 -14.24 -1.19 32.34
CA LYS A 197 -14.28 -2.50 33.02
C LYS A 197 -13.23 -3.44 32.46
N ARG A 198 -12.95 -4.52 33.21
CA ARG A 198 -12.16 -5.63 32.69
C ARG A 198 -12.77 -6.15 31.39
N GLY A 199 -11.92 -6.38 30.40
CA GLY A 199 -12.28 -6.80 29.06
C GLY A 199 -12.58 -5.65 28.08
N ASP A 200 -12.69 -4.39 28.53
CA ASP A 200 -12.78 -3.27 27.60
C ASP A 200 -11.44 -3.06 26.85
N ILE A 201 -11.50 -2.50 25.65
CA ILE A 201 -10.34 -2.24 24.79
C ILE A 201 -9.94 -0.77 24.89
N LEU A 202 -8.65 -0.50 25.05
CA LEU A 202 -8.05 0.83 24.97
C LEU A 202 -7.31 1.00 23.65
N VAL A 203 -7.60 2.09 22.95
CA VAL A 203 -6.84 2.57 21.78
C VAL A 203 -6.05 3.80 22.21
N VAL A 204 -4.72 3.69 22.21
CA VAL A 204 -3.82 4.76 22.64
C VAL A 204 -3.46 5.64 21.46
N SER A 205 -3.82 6.92 21.52
CA SER A 205 -3.52 7.88 20.45
C SER A 205 -2.10 8.47 20.55
N GLU A 206 -1.61 8.97 19.42
CA GLU A 206 -0.47 9.89 19.31
C GLU A 206 -0.96 11.12 18.54
N GLY A 207 -1.28 12.19 19.26
CA GLY A 207 -2.04 13.32 18.71
C GLY A 207 -3.43 12.89 18.22
N ASN A 208 -3.95 13.59 17.21
CA ASN A 208 -5.29 13.35 16.66
C ASN A 208 -5.29 12.39 15.45
N SER A 209 -4.15 12.25 14.78
CA SER A 209 -4.04 11.62 13.46
C SER A 209 -3.30 10.28 13.46
N LYS A 210 -2.86 9.79 14.62
CA LYS A 210 -2.15 8.51 14.77
C LYS A 210 -2.57 7.77 16.04
N PHE A 211 -2.35 6.46 16.05
CA PHE A 211 -2.47 5.62 17.23
C PHE A 211 -1.23 4.75 17.37
N ARG A 212 -0.85 4.44 18.61
CA ARG A 212 0.42 3.78 18.91
C ARG A 212 0.29 2.51 19.75
N ALA A 213 -0.85 2.27 20.38
CA ALA A 213 -1.10 0.98 21.04
C ALA A 213 -2.59 0.62 21.09
N ILE A 214 -2.87 -0.67 21.21
CA ILE A 214 -4.17 -1.25 21.49
C ILE A 214 -3.99 -2.23 22.64
N GLY A 215 -4.79 -2.13 23.70
CA GLY A 215 -4.67 -2.98 24.89
C GLY A 215 -6.02 -3.41 25.45
N GLU A 216 -6.07 -4.57 26.09
CA GLU A 216 -7.22 -5.05 26.86
C GLU A 216 -7.05 -4.68 28.33
N VAL A 217 -8.07 -4.09 28.95
CA VAL A 217 -8.08 -3.84 30.39
C VAL A 217 -8.23 -5.16 31.14
N THR A 218 -7.25 -5.52 31.96
CA THR A 218 -7.21 -6.79 32.69
C THR A 218 -7.46 -6.65 34.19
N GLY A 219 -7.30 -5.43 34.75
CA GLY A 219 -7.46 -5.17 36.17
C GLY A 219 -8.51 -4.12 36.51
N ASP A 220 -8.89 -4.13 37.79
CA ASP A 220 -9.74 -3.10 38.37
C ASP A 220 -8.93 -1.81 38.59
N TYR A 221 -9.64 -0.73 38.89
CA TYR A 221 -9.03 0.55 39.23
C TYR A 221 -8.21 0.44 40.52
N VAL A 222 -7.04 1.05 40.51
CA VAL A 222 -6.17 1.22 41.68
C VAL A 222 -5.61 2.65 41.66
N CYS A 223 -5.63 3.31 42.81
CA CYS A 223 -4.85 4.54 43.00
C CYS A 223 -3.41 4.15 43.38
N VAL A 224 -2.43 4.57 42.59
CA VAL A 224 -1.01 4.36 42.84
C VAL A 224 -0.37 5.65 43.32
N LYS A 225 0.48 5.54 44.35
CA LYS A 225 1.31 6.65 44.81
C LYS A 225 2.61 6.65 44.01
N ARG A 226 2.98 7.81 43.48
CA ARG A 226 4.16 8.01 42.60
C ARG A 226 5.15 8.99 43.22
N ASP A 227 5.32 8.87 44.53
CA ASP A 227 6.08 9.81 45.37
C ASP A 227 7.57 9.89 44.96
N GLU A 228 8.12 8.83 44.35
CA GLU A 228 9.51 8.77 43.88
C GLU A 228 9.68 9.36 42.46
N GLN A 229 8.62 9.47 41.67
CA GLN A 229 8.65 9.91 40.27
C GLN A 229 8.33 11.41 40.11
N GLY A 230 7.69 12.01 41.13
CA GLY A 230 7.40 13.45 41.15
C GLY A 230 6.34 13.90 40.15
N ASP A 231 5.54 12.96 39.63
CA ASP A 231 4.45 13.21 38.68
C ASP A 231 3.06 12.98 39.31
N GLU A 232 2.02 13.45 38.63
CA GLU A 232 0.63 13.43 39.10
C GLU A 232 -0.23 12.30 38.50
N TYR A 233 0.38 11.21 37.99
CA TYR A 233 -0.36 10.10 37.36
C TYR A 233 -0.77 9.00 38.36
N GLY A 234 -1.66 9.31 39.30
CA GLY A 234 -2.06 8.36 40.35
C GLY A 234 -3.12 7.34 39.94
N GLN A 235 -3.79 7.52 38.81
CA GLN A 235 -4.99 6.75 38.46
C GLN A 235 -4.64 5.58 37.52
N CYS A 236 -4.71 4.34 37.99
CA CYS A 236 -4.14 3.18 37.29
C CYS A 236 -5.15 2.04 37.04
N ARG A 237 -5.00 1.36 35.89
CA ARG A 237 -5.62 0.06 35.58
C ARG A 237 -4.61 -0.85 34.87
N ARG A 238 -4.61 -2.15 35.22
CA ARG A 238 -3.81 -3.15 34.50
C ARG A 238 -4.33 -3.35 33.08
N VAL A 239 -3.40 -3.44 32.13
CA VAL A 239 -3.68 -3.58 30.70
C VAL A 239 -2.74 -4.61 30.09
N SER A 240 -3.29 -5.51 29.29
CA SER A 240 -2.52 -6.37 28.40
C SER A 240 -2.43 -5.70 27.03
N TRP A 241 -1.23 -5.27 26.63
CA TRP A 241 -1.03 -4.61 25.34
C TRP A 241 -1.07 -5.61 24.19
N LEU A 242 -2.17 -5.57 23.42
CA LEU A 242 -2.45 -6.48 22.31
C LEU A 242 -1.66 -6.13 21.05
N ARG A 243 -1.46 -4.83 20.82
CA ARG A 243 -0.65 -4.26 19.74
C ARG A 243 0.07 -3.02 20.23
N VAL A 244 1.35 -2.92 19.91
CA VAL A 244 2.13 -1.69 20.07
C VAL A 244 2.79 -1.39 18.73
N TYR A 245 2.71 -0.14 18.28
CA TYR A 245 3.22 0.31 16.99
C TYR A 245 4.39 1.26 17.20
N ASN A 246 5.52 0.97 16.57
CA ASN A 246 6.64 1.91 16.49
C ASN A 246 7.20 1.93 15.06
N PRO A 247 7.13 3.06 14.32
CA PRO A 247 6.45 4.31 14.71
C PRO A 247 4.92 4.13 14.81
N ALA A 248 4.23 5.15 15.36
CA ALA A 248 2.78 5.15 15.47
C ALA A 248 2.10 4.95 14.11
N SER A 249 1.01 4.18 14.10
CA SER A 249 0.22 3.87 12.91
C SER A 249 -0.71 5.03 12.54
N PRO A 250 -0.92 5.33 11.24
CA PRO A 250 -1.90 6.32 10.81
C PRO A 250 -3.32 5.98 11.26
N LEU A 251 -4.10 7.01 11.60
CA LEU A 251 -5.45 6.85 12.14
C LEU A 251 -6.39 6.05 11.25
N ASP A 252 -6.30 6.24 9.93
CA ASP A 252 -7.17 5.61 8.95
C ASP A 252 -6.96 4.10 8.80
N GLN A 253 -5.92 3.53 9.42
CA GLN A 253 -5.76 2.10 9.60
C GLN A 253 -6.73 1.52 10.63
N LEU A 254 -7.46 2.36 11.38
CA LEU A 254 -8.35 1.93 12.46
C LEU A 254 -9.66 2.72 12.54
N MET A 255 -9.64 4.02 12.25
CA MET A 255 -10.79 4.90 12.45
C MET A 255 -11.49 5.29 11.15
N ILE A 256 -12.76 5.66 11.29
CA ILE A 256 -13.59 6.32 10.28
C ILE A 256 -13.47 7.84 10.41
N SER A 257 -13.33 8.36 11.64
CA SER A 257 -13.24 9.79 11.95
C SER A 257 -12.00 10.15 12.79
N GLN A 258 -11.60 11.43 12.77
CA GLN A 258 -10.49 11.95 13.57
C GLN A 258 -10.72 11.75 15.08
N PHE A 259 -9.64 11.60 15.85
CA PHE A 259 -9.74 11.67 17.31
C PHE A 259 -10.06 13.11 17.75
N SER A 260 -10.87 13.25 18.79
CA SER A 260 -10.94 14.50 19.56
C SER A 260 -9.72 14.65 20.47
N GLN A 261 -9.47 15.89 20.90
CA GLN A 261 -8.40 16.25 21.85
C GLN A 261 -8.64 15.71 23.27
N MET A 262 -9.83 15.19 23.57
CA MET A 262 -10.17 14.65 24.87
C MET A 262 -9.28 13.44 25.21
N THR A 263 -8.68 13.41 26.41
CA THR A 263 -7.79 12.33 26.85
C THR A 263 -8.48 10.97 26.83
N LEU A 264 -9.71 10.88 27.31
CA LEU A 264 -10.48 9.65 27.48
C LEU A 264 -11.93 9.81 27.05
N TYR A 265 -12.40 8.94 26.14
CA TYR A 265 -13.80 8.83 25.74
C TYR A 265 -14.09 7.49 25.03
N GLU A 266 -15.36 7.12 24.95
CA GLU A 266 -15.81 5.90 24.27
C GLU A 266 -15.81 6.07 22.75
N LEU A 267 -15.20 5.13 22.04
CA LEU A 267 -15.25 5.03 20.58
C LEU A 267 -16.48 4.23 20.18
N ARG A 268 -17.49 4.93 19.67
CA ARG A 268 -18.70 4.31 19.12
C ARG A 268 -18.40 3.66 17.78
N ALA A 269 -19.23 2.69 17.38
CA ALA A 269 -19.12 1.98 16.10
C ALA A 269 -19.14 2.90 14.85
N THR A 270 -19.66 4.12 14.97
CA THR A 270 -19.63 5.13 13.89
C THR A 270 -18.28 5.83 13.73
N ALA A 271 -17.41 5.77 14.75
CA ALA A 271 -16.12 6.44 14.77
C ALA A 271 -14.95 5.48 14.46
N ILE A 272 -15.06 4.22 14.89
CA ILE A 272 -14.04 3.19 14.71
C ILE A 272 -14.49 2.15 13.67
N ASP A 273 -13.56 1.70 12.83
CA ASP A 273 -13.81 0.64 11.86
C ASP A 273 -13.57 -0.72 12.52
N MET A 274 -14.66 -1.41 12.84
CA MET A 274 -14.61 -2.71 13.53
C MET A 274 -13.94 -3.79 12.68
N VAL A 275 -14.09 -3.75 11.35
CA VAL A 275 -13.47 -4.73 10.44
C VAL A 275 -11.96 -4.56 10.45
N LYS A 276 -11.47 -3.31 10.42
CA LYS A 276 -10.03 -3.02 10.57
C LYS A 276 -9.50 -3.44 11.93
N LEU A 277 -10.21 -3.14 13.01
CA LEU A 277 -9.81 -3.53 14.36
C LEU A 277 -9.73 -5.06 14.50
N GLU A 278 -10.75 -5.78 14.01
CA GLU A 278 -10.75 -7.24 13.96
C GLU A 278 -9.56 -7.75 13.17
N LYS A 279 -9.28 -7.24 11.96
CA LYS A 279 -8.12 -7.67 11.17
C LYS A 279 -6.79 -7.42 11.90
N LEU A 280 -6.63 -6.25 12.53
CA LEU A 280 -5.43 -5.91 13.30
C LEU A 280 -5.20 -6.88 14.46
N LEU A 281 -6.27 -7.34 15.12
CA LEU A 281 -6.22 -8.22 16.30
C LEU A 281 -6.33 -9.72 15.97
N ALA A 282 -6.93 -10.09 14.84
CA ALA A 282 -7.15 -11.46 14.39
C ALA A 282 -5.91 -12.04 13.70
N ALA A 283 -4.99 -11.20 13.22
CA ALA A 283 -3.69 -11.66 12.73
C ALA A 283 -3.00 -12.45 13.84
N THR A 284 -3.13 -13.78 13.81
CA THR A 284 -2.35 -14.73 14.60
C THR A 284 -1.66 -15.67 13.62
N ALA A 285 -0.38 -15.96 13.92
CA ALA A 285 0.60 -16.61 13.06
C ALA A 285 1.08 -15.77 11.85
N SER A 286 1.77 -14.65 12.11
CA SER A 286 3.21 -14.81 12.02
C SER A 286 3.62 -15.32 13.39
N THR A 287 4.28 -16.47 13.47
CA THR A 287 5.10 -16.82 14.65
C THR A 287 5.72 -15.53 15.15
N PRO A 288 5.78 -15.25 16.46
CA PRO A 288 6.62 -14.15 16.90
C PRO A 288 7.95 -14.36 16.18
N ILE A 289 8.31 -13.40 15.32
CA ILE A 289 9.71 -13.08 15.16
C ILE A 289 10.05 -12.66 16.58
N ASN A 290 10.41 -13.65 17.40
CA ASN A 290 11.14 -13.40 18.60
C ASN A 290 12.23 -12.46 18.10
N SER A 291 12.23 -11.26 18.65
CA SER A 291 13.39 -10.41 18.66
C SER A 291 14.50 -11.03 19.52
N ALA A 292 14.71 -12.35 19.45
CA ALA A 292 16.05 -12.87 19.36
C ALA A 292 16.37 -12.66 17.89
N THR A 293 17.20 -11.66 17.61
CA THR A 293 18.06 -11.65 16.44
C THR A 293 18.02 -12.97 15.66
N ASP A 294 17.69 -12.96 14.36
CA ASP A 294 18.06 -14.05 13.43
C ASP A 294 19.59 -14.04 13.30
N THR A 295 20.25 -14.22 14.43
CA THR A 295 21.63 -14.50 14.58
C THR A 295 21.69 -16.00 14.59
N LEU A 296 22.25 -16.51 13.51
CA LEU A 296 22.71 -17.88 13.31
C LEU A 296 23.37 -18.51 14.56
N PHE A 297 23.85 -17.66 15.48
CA PHE A 297 24.48 -18.00 16.75
C PHE A 297 23.90 -17.13 17.88
N GLN A 298 23.59 -17.71 19.03
CA GLN A 298 23.06 -16.97 20.19
C GLN A 298 24.20 -16.42 21.04
N VAL A 299 24.20 -15.10 21.32
CA VAL A 299 25.17 -14.51 22.24
C VAL A 299 25.02 -15.16 23.63
N GLY A 300 26.13 -15.72 24.13
CA GLY A 300 26.18 -16.47 25.38
C GLY A 300 26.24 -18.00 25.22
N GLU A 301 26.00 -18.54 24.03
CA GLU A 301 26.08 -20.00 23.81
C GLU A 301 27.54 -20.49 23.66
N ARG A 302 27.79 -21.77 24.00
CA ARG A 302 29.11 -22.40 23.86
C ARG A 302 29.13 -23.40 22.70
N LEU A 303 30.03 -23.20 21.73
CA LEU A 303 30.23 -24.07 20.56
C LEU A 303 31.68 -24.54 20.50
N GLY A 304 31.92 -25.85 20.55
CA GLY A 304 33.28 -26.41 20.44
C GLY A 304 34.28 -25.94 21.50
N GLY A 305 33.80 -25.49 22.67
CA GLY A 305 34.60 -24.90 23.75
C GLY A 305 34.72 -23.36 23.72
N TYR A 306 34.17 -22.68 22.71
CA TYR A 306 34.22 -21.24 22.51
C TYR A 306 32.90 -20.59 22.90
N LEU A 307 32.92 -19.36 23.44
CA LEU A 307 31.72 -18.61 23.84
C LEU A 307 31.36 -17.59 22.76
N VAL A 308 30.11 -17.61 22.27
CA VAL A 308 29.63 -16.60 21.32
C VAL A 308 29.44 -15.27 22.06
N ARG A 309 30.22 -14.25 21.70
CA ARG A 309 30.14 -12.92 22.33
C ARG A 309 29.34 -11.92 21.51
N ARG A 310 29.39 -12.05 20.20
CA ARG A 310 28.63 -11.22 19.26
C ARG A 310 28.28 -12.05 18.05
N ALA A 311 27.06 -11.91 17.56
CA ALA A 311 26.62 -12.48 16.31
C ALA A 311 25.81 -11.42 15.56
N THR A 312 26.07 -11.27 14.27
CA THR A 312 25.29 -10.46 13.33
C THR A 312 25.01 -11.27 12.07
N SER A 313 24.31 -10.70 11.09
CA SER A 313 24.12 -11.29 9.76
C SER A 313 25.42 -11.41 8.94
N GLU A 314 26.50 -10.73 9.35
CA GLU A 314 27.76 -10.65 8.61
C GLU A 314 28.92 -11.35 9.32
N VAL A 315 28.95 -11.34 10.66
CA VAL A 315 30.08 -11.85 11.46
C VAL A 315 29.58 -12.55 12.73
N VAL A 316 30.25 -13.64 13.10
CA VAL A 316 30.18 -14.25 14.44
C VAL A 316 31.53 -14.09 15.15
N GLU A 317 31.51 -13.50 16.33
CA GLU A 317 32.69 -13.29 17.18
C GLU A 317 32.66 -14.24 18.38
N LEU A 318 33.71 -15.05 18.48
CA LEU A 318 33.86 -16.11 19.47
C LEU A 318 34.99 -15.77 20.44
N GLU A 319 34.77 -16.00 21.73
CA GLU A 319 35.82 -15.96 22.75
C GLU A 319 36.44 -17.35 22.91
N LYS A 320 37.77 -17.41 22.77
CA LYS A 320 38.57 -18.61 23.00
C LYS A 320 38.61 -18.96 24.49
N PRO A 321 38.88 -20.23 24.86
CA PRO A 321 39.10 -20.62 26.26
C PRO A 321 40.20 -19.82 26.99
N ASN A 322 41.12 -19.21 26.24
CA ASN A 322 42.21 -18.38 26.77
C ASN A 322 41.88 -16.87 26.77
N GLY A 323 40.62 -16.48 26.58
CA GLY A 323 40.14 -15.10 26.67
C GLY A 323 40.39 -14.21 25.45
N LYS A 324 41.01 -14.73 24.37
CA LYS A 324 41.19 -13.97 23.11
C LYS A 324 39.98 -14.11 22.18
N TYR A 325 39.67 -13.07 21.42
CA TYR A 325 38.55 -13.04 20.47
C TYR A 325 38.91 -13.58 19.09
N LEU A 326 37.93 -14.14 18.40
CA LEU A 326 38.04 -14.73 17.07
C LEU A 326 36.78 -14.45 16.24
N PRO A 327 36.84 -13.53 15.26
CA PRO A 327 35.74 -13.30 14.34
C PRO A 327 35.78 -14.26 13.14
N PHE A 328 34.62 -14.76 12.72
CA PHE A 328 34.38 -15.42 11.44
C PHE A 328 33.30 -14.67 10.67
N THR A 329 33.49 -14.44 9.39
CA THR A 329 32.42 -13.93 8.53
C THR A 329 31.39 -15.05 8.27
N ILE A 330 30.11 -14.68 8.14
CA ILE A 330 29.05 -15.64 7.80
C ILE A 330 29.27 -16.23 6.40
N ASP A 331 29.80 -15.44 5.46
CA ASP A 331 30.13 -15.88 4.10
C ASP A 331 31.20 -16.99 4.08
N PHE A 332 32.22 -16.89 4.94
CA PHE A 332 33.22 -17.93 5.12
C PHE A 332 32.59 -19.25 5.63
N LEU A 333 31.67 -19.15 6.60
CA LEU A 333 30.99 -20.32 7.16
C LEU A 333 29.98 -20.93 6.17
N GLU A 334 29.27 -20.10 5.40
CA GLU A 334 28.37 -20.53 4.34
C GLU A 334 29.10 -21.22 3.18
N THR A 335 30.32 -20.78 2.85
CA THR A 335 31.15 -21.46 1.86
C THR A 335 31.46 -22.89 2.29
N LEU A 336 31.89 -23.10 3.55
CA LEU A 336 32.09 -24.44 4.13
C LEU A 336 30.78 -25.25 4.18
N ALA A 337 29.66 -24.64 4.58
CA ALA A 337 28.36 -25.29 4.61
C ALA A 337 27.88 -25.69 3.22
N SER A 338 28.15 -24.90 2.19
CA SER A 338 27.80 -25.21 0.80
C SER A 338 28.49 -26.47 0.30
N TYR A 339 29.77 -26.67 0.63
CA TYR A 339 30.49 -27.91 0.27
C TYR A 339 29.93 -29.13 0.99
N VAL A 340 29.47 -28.97 2.24
CA VAL A 340 28.79 -30.03 2.98
C VAL A 340 27.42 -30.35 2.38
N ARG A 341 26.63 -29.33 2.01
CA ARG A 341 25.32 -29.50 1.34
C ARG A 341 25.45 -30.15 -0.03
N GLN A 342 26.52 -29.84 -0.78
CA GLN A 342 26.82 -30.43 -2.08
C GLN A 342 27.44 -31.85 -1.99
N GLY A 343 27.68 -32.37 -0.78
CA GLY A 343 28.29 -33.68 -0.57
C GLY A 343 29.78 -33.77 -0.93
N LYS A 344 30.44 -32.64 -1.20
CA LYS A 344 31.89 -32.55 -1.48
C LYS A 344 32.73 -32.70 -0.20
N LEU A 345 32.16 -32.32 0.94
CA LEU A 345 32.72 -32.47 2.28
C LEU A 345 31.67 -33.07 3.21
N ASN A 346 32.10 -33.66 4.32
CA ASN A 346 31.23 -33.90 5.48
C ASN A 346 31.83 -33.26 6.75
N ILE A 347 31.04 -33.18 7.82
CA ILE A 347 31.46 -32.57 9.10
C ILE A 347 32.70 -33.27 9.69
N LYS A 348 32.87 -34.58 9.45
CA LYS A 348 34.04 -35.35 9.90
C LYS A 348 35.31 -34.93 9.15
N ASP A 349 35.22 -34.59 7.86
CA ASP A 349 36.34 -34.08 7.08
C ASP A 349 36.86 -32.73 7.61
N ILE A 350 35.96 -31.87 8.10
CA ILE A 350 36.34 -30.61 8.77
C ILE A 350 37.05 -30.89 10.10
N ARG A 351 36.55 -31.85 10.90
CA ARG A 351 37.18 -32.26 12.17
C ARG A 351 38.57 -32.88 11.97
N GLU A 352 38.73 -33.68 10.92
CA GLU A 352 39.96 -34.41 10.60
C GLU A 352 40.95 -33.61 9.73
N LYS A 353 40.68 -32.32 9.48
CA LYS A 353 41.54 -31.41 8.69
C LYS A 353 41.78 -31.83 7.24
N ARG A 354 40.82 -32.54 6.64
CA ARG A 354 40.88 -33.03 5.24
C ARG A 354 40.20 -32.12 4.22
N VAL A 355 39.88 -30.88 4.60
CA VAL A 355 39.12 -29.95 3.74
C VAL A 355 39.84 -29.70 2.41
N PHE A 356 41.15 -29.47 2.45
CA PHE A 356 41.97 -29.17 1.26
C PHE A 356 42.36 -30.42 0.46
N ASP A 357 42.33 -31.61 1.08
CA ASP A 357 42.51 -32.88 0.36
C ASP A 357 41.28 -33.22 -0.49
N LYS A 358 40.10 -32.82 -0.02
CA LYS A 358 38.79 -33.10 -0.64
C LYS A 358 38.32 -32.01 -1.57
N VAL A 359 38.68 -30.76 -1.30
CA VAL A 359 38.33 -29.59 -2.12
C VAL A 359 39.60 -28.75 -2.36
N PRO A 360 40.53 -29.23 -3.21
CA PRO A 360 41.81 -28.56 -3.44
C PRO A 360 41.66 -27.19 -4.11
N ASP A 361 40.58 -26.99 -4.88
CA ASP A 361 40.30 -25.73 -5.61
C ASP A 361 39.62 -24.65 -4.74
N THR A 362 39.53 -24.86 -3.42
CA THR A 362 38.87 -23.90 -2.53
C THR A 362 39.72 -22.64 -2.32
N GLN A 363 39.06 -21.48 -2.26
CA GLN A 363 39.70 -20.19 -1.92
C GLN A 363 39.80 -19.95 -0.41
N LEU A 364 39.41 -20.94 0.41
CA LEU A 364 39.47 -20.83 1.88
C LEU A 364 40.92 -20.88 2.38
N GLU A 365 41.24 -20.13 3.44
CA GLU A 365 42.59 -20.13 3.99
C GLU A 365 42.91 -21.40 4.83
N PRO A 366 43.97 -22.17 4.51
CA PRO A 366 44.30 -23.41 5.21
C PRO A 366 44.54 -23.27 6.71
N TYR A 367 45.22 -22.19 7.13
CA TYR A 367 45.50 -21.94 8.53
C TYR A 367 44.24 -21.61 9.33
N LEU A 368 43.26 -20.96 8.71
CA LEU A 368 41.99 -20.59 9.33
C LEU A 368 41.09 -21.83 9.49
N VAL A 369 40.98 -22.66 8.45
CA VAL A 369 40.15 -23.88 8.50
C VAL A 369 40.77 -24.95 9.40
N ASN A 370 42.05 -25.28 9.21
CA ASN A 370 42.73 -26.33 9.98
C ASN A 370 43.10 -25.90 11.40
N GLY A 371 43.22 -24.58 11.66
CA GLY A 371 43.51 -24.03 12.98
C GLY A 371 42.31 -24.03 13.93
N TYR A 372 41.08 -24.08 13.40
CA TYR A 372 39.83 -23.97 14.17
C TYR A 372 38.87 -25.15 13.96
N TYR A 373 39.43 -26.32 13.65
CA TYR A 373 38.73 -27.60 13.44
C TYR A 373 37.85 -28.08 14.60
N SER A 374 37.99 -27.52 15.81
CA SER A 374 37.13 -27.82 16.96
C SER A 374 35.83 -27.01 16.99
N VAL A 375 35.81 -25.82 16.38
CA VAL A 375 34.66 -24.89 16.42
C VAL A 375 33.97 -24.72 15.08
N LEU A 376 34.66 -24.89 13.95
CA LEU A 376 34.03 -24.85 12.62
C LEU A 376 32.98 -25.96 12.39
N PRO A 377 33.19 -27.22 12.79
CA PRO A 377 32.19 -28.27 12.61
C PRO A 377 30.81 -27.95 13.22
N PRO A 378 30.68 -27.55 14.51
CA PRO A 378 29.37 -27.21 15.06
C PRO A 378 28.76 -25.94 14.44
N LEU A 379 29.56 -24.97 13.99
CA LEU A 379 29.06 -23.78 13.28
C LEU A 379 28.44 -24.17 11.92
N VAL A 380 29.17 -25.00 11.15
CA VAL A 380 28.75 -25.47 9.82
C VAL A 380 27.57 -26.44 9.89
N GLU A 381 27.54 -27.30 10.91
CA GLU A 381 26.44 -28.23 11.17
C GLU A 381 25.12 -27.47 11.44
N ARG A 382 25.17 -26.37 12.20
CA ARG A 382 24.01 -25.50 12.42
C ARG A 382 23.52 -24.83 11.14
N LEU A 383 24.43 -24.38 10.27
CA LEU A 383 24.08 -23.83 8.95
C LEU A 383 23.47 -24.87 8.01
N CYS A 384 23.84 -26.15 8.16
CA CYS A 384 23.26 -27.25 7.36
C CYS A 384 21.89 -27.71 7.91
N GLY A 385 21.67 -27.64 9.23
CA GLY A 385 20.40 -28.02 9.87
C GLY A 385 19.19 -27.20 9.40
N ARG A 386 19.41 -25.95 9.00
CA ARG A 386 18.38 -25.04 8.44
C ARG A 386 17.64 -25.63 7.23
N ALA A 387 18.34 -26.35 6.35
CA ALA A 387 17.75 -26.91 5.13
C ALA A 387 16.86 -28.14 5.39
N LYS A 388 17.14 -28.90 6.47
CA LYS A 388 16.34 -30.09 6.83
C LYS A 388 15.01 -29.74 7.46
N ILE A 389 14.94 -28.64 8.22
CA ILE A 389 13.71 -28.14 8.83
C ILE A 389 12.75 -27.60 7.75
N GLY A 390 13.28 -26.94 6.71
CA GLY A 390 12.50 -26.51 5.55
C GLY A 390 11.93 -27.66 4.68
N ALA A 391 12.60 -28.82 4.66
CA ALA A 391 12.13 -29.99 3.91
C ALA A 391 11.14 -30.87 4.70
N ALA A 392 11.30 -30.97 6.03
CA ALA A 392 10.45 -31.82 6.87
C ALA A 392 9.06 -31.22 7.17
N GLN A 393 8.89 -29.90 7.05
CA GLN A 393 7.58 -29.22 7.14
C GLN A 393 6.66 -29.44 5.92
N SER A 394 7.15 -30.08 4.85
CA SER A 394 6.39 -30.33 3.61
C SER A 394 5.63 -31.67 3.58
N LEU A 395 5.80 -32.57 4.55
CA LEU A 395 5.36 -33.97 4.39
C LEU A 395 4.41 -34.53 5.47
N ILE A 396 4.00 -33.76 6.48
CA ILE A 396 3.02 -34.23 7.48
C ILE A 396 2.02 -33.11 7.78
N GLY A 397 0.81 -33.22 7.23
CA GLY A 397 -0.31 -32.33 7.56
C GLY A 397 -1.26 -32.08 6.40
N GLY A 398 -2.07 -33.09 6.05
CA GLY A 398 -3.24 -32.91 5.20
C GLY A 398 -4.38 -32.28 5.99
N GLU A 399 -4.62 -30.99 5.75
CA GLU A 399 -5.92 -30.34 5.55
C GLU A 399 -5.62 -28.86 5.29
N ALA A 400 -6.11 -28.35 4.16
CA ALA A 400 -5.73 -27.06 3.62
C ALA A 400 -6.30 -25.90 4.46
N THR A 401 -5.50 -25.41 5.41
CA THR A 401 -5.59 -24.01 5.86
C THR A 401 -4.54 -23.20 5.11
N ILE A 402 -5.02 -22.35 4.19
CA ILE A 402 -4.24 -21.39 3.42
C ILE A 402 -3.57 -20.41 4.41
N GLY A 403 -2.32 -20.68 4.76
CA GLY A 403 -1.47 -19.75 5.50
C GLY A 403 -0.97 -18.69 4.55
N THR A 404 -1.73 -17.61 4.37
CA THR A 404 -1.27 -16.41 3.66
C THR A 404 -0.01 -15.86 4.34
N GLU A 405 1.13 -15.87 3.65
CA GLU A 405 2.23 -14.96 3.98
C GLU A 405 1.68 -13.53 3.92
N VAL A 406 1.51 -12.89 5.09
CA VAL A 406 1.09 -11.49 5.14
C VAL A 406 2.30 -10.65 4.74
N THR A 407 2.38 -10.31 3.45
CA THR A 407 3.36 -9.33 2.97
C THR A 407 3.06 -7.99 3.66
N ASN A 408 4.01 -7.42 4.42
CA ASN A 408 3.91 -6.03 4.91
C ASN A 408 4.12 -5.00 3.77
N ALA A 409 3.87 -5.39 2.52
CA ALA A 409 3.95 -4.50 1.39
C ALA A 409 2.73 -3.59 1.37
N LYS A 410 2.90 -2.37 0.86
CA LYS A 410 1.82 -1.41 0.64
C LYS A 410 1.89 -0.92 -0.81
N VAL A 411 0.75 -0.71 -1.45
CA VAL A 411 0.68 -0.28 -2.86
C VAL A 411 -0.04 1.06 -2.96
N LEU A 412 0.60 2.05 -3.56
CA LEU A 412 -0.04 3.31 -3.95
C LEU A 412 -0.25 3.33 -5.47
N ILE A 413 -1.51 3.41 -5.86
CA ILE A 413 -1.92 3.59 -7.24
C ILE A 413 -2.11 5.08 -7.51
N ILE A 414 -1.45 5.58 -8.54
CA ILE A 414 -1.50 6.97 -8.99
C ILE A 414 -2.10 7.00 -10.38
N ASP A 415 -3.39 7.23 -10.46
CA ASP A 415 -4.13 7.31 -11.71
C ASP A 415 -3.88 8.66 -12.40
N GLU A 416 -3.80 8.64 -13.73
CA GLU A 416 -3.58 9.85 -14.55
C GLU A 416 -2.32 10.64 -14.13
N ILE A 417 -1.21 9.94 -13.87
CA ILE A 417 0.00 10.52 -13.28
C ILE A 417 0.54 11.71 -14.09
N ASN A 418 0.32 11.77 -15.41
CA ASN A 418 0.76 12.86 -16.29
C ASN A 418 -0.14 14.11 -16.30
N ARG A 419 -1.32 14.08 -15.65
CA ARG A 419 -2.24 15.23 -15.60
C ARG A 419 -1.82 16.30 -14.59
N GLY A 420 -1.02 15.93 -13.58
CA GLY A 420 -0.41 16.86 -12.61
C GLY A 420 1.04 17.20 -12.96
N ASN A 421 1.59 18.25 -12.31
CA ASN A 421 3.04 18.50 -12.35
C ASN A 421 3.74 17.55 -11.37
N VAL A 422 4.09 16.35 -11.85
CA VAL A 422 4.62 15.28 -11.01
C VAL A 422 5.89 15.70 -10.26
N SER A 423 6.79 16.45 -10.89
CA SER A 423 8.02 16.92 -10.23
C SER A 423 7.70 17.85 -9.05
N ARG A 424 6.69 18.71 -9.18
CA ARG A 424 6.21 19.57 -8.08
C ARG A 424 5.47 18.78 -7.00
N ILE A 425 4.67 17.78 -7.39
CA ILE A 425 3.90 16.95 -6.46
C ILE A 425 4.83 16.10 -5.58
N PHE A 426 5.84 15.46 -6.17
CA PHE A 426 6.82 14.68 -5.42
C PHE A 426 7.84 15.57 -4.68
N GLY A 427 8.11 16.77 -5.19
CA GLY A 427 9.08 17.70 -4.59
C GLY A 427 10.44 17.03 -4.38
N GLU A 428 10.97 17.11 -3.16
CA GLU A 428 12.23 16.50 -2.74
C GLU A 428 12.19 14.96 -2.70
N LEU A 429 11.00 14.35 -2.69
CA LEU A 429 10.84 12.89 -2.59
C LEU A 429 11.10 12.16 -3.91
N ILE A 430 11.21 12.89 -5.03
CA ILE A 430 11.54 12.31 -6.33
C ILE A 430 12.86 11.53 -6.32
N THR A 431 13.79 11.90 -5.43
CA THR A 431 15.05 11.15 -5.25
C THR A 431 14.83 9.92 -4.39
N LEU A 432 13.98 10.00 -3.36
CA LEU A 432 13.77 8.91 -2.39
C LEU A 432 12.97 7.74 -2.95
N ILE A 433 12.19 7.94 -4.02
CA ILE A 433 11.46 6.83 -4.65
C ILE A 433 12.38 5.86 -5.40
N GLU A 434 13.64 6.23 -5.68
CA GLU A 434 14.62 5.35 -6.32
C GLU A 434 14.92 4.12 -5.43
N PRO A 435 14.94 2.89 -5.97
CA PRO A 435 15.10 1.68 -5.18
C PRO A 435 16.29 1.69 -4.21
N SER A 436 17.47 2.15 -4.63
CA SER A 436 18.67 2.19 -3.78
C SER A 436 18.61 3.24 -2.68
N LYS A 437 17.80 4.30 -2.86
CA LYS A 437 17.69 5.43 -1.92
C LYS A 437 16.62 5.21 -0.85
N ARG A 438 15.89 4.11 -0.92
CA ARG A 438 14.85 3.74 0.05
C ARG A 438 15.44 3.16 1.31
N GLN A 439 14.72 3.37 2.42
CA GLN A 439 15.05 2.83 3.73
C GLN A 439 15.29 1.31 3.66
N GLY A 440 16.39 0.87 4.25
CA GLY A 440 16.80 -0.54 4.27
C GLY A 440 17.71 -0.98 3.12
N ASN A 441 18.16 -0.05 2.27
CA ASN A 441 19.21 -0.29 1.28
C ASN A 441 20.51 0.45 1.66
N ASP A 442 21.62 0.06 1.04
CA ASP A 442 22.96 0.59 1.36
C ASP A 442 23.10 2.09 1.10
N GLU A 443 22.41 2.61 0.08
CA GLU A 443 22.42 4.03 -0.27
C GLU A 443 21.18 4.80 0.24
N ALA A 444 20.52 4.30 1.30
CA ALA A 444 19.31 4.90 1.84
C ALA A 444 19.51 6.40 2.15
N LEU A 445 18.53 7.21 1.74
CA LEU A 445 18.52 8.65 1.98
C LEU A 445 17.31 9.07 2.80
N GLU A 446 17.49 10.18 3.51
CA GLU A 446 16.44 10.89 4.24
C GLU A 446 16.44 12.36 3.83
N VAL A 447 15.25 12.96 3.80
CA VAL A 447 15.08 14.41 3.62
C VAL A 447 14.35 15.01 4.81
N ILE A 448 14.49 16.31 5.00
CA ILE A 448 13.72 17.06 5.99
C ILE A 448 12.51 17.65 5.28
N LEU A 449 11.30 17.26 5.69
CA LEU A 449 10.08 17.76 5.08
C LEU A 449 9.84 19.25 5.45
N PRO A 450 9.30 20.06 4.52
CA PRO A 450 9.25 21.50 4.66
C PRO A 450 8.24 22.00 5.69
N TYR A 451 7.11 21.30 5.94
CA TYR A 451 6.09 21.77 6.88
C TYR A 451 6.35 21.24 8.28
N SER A 452 6.56 19.92 8.42
CA SER A 452 6.78 19.27 9.71
C SER A 452 8.18 19.44 10.26
N LYS A 453 9.17 19.77 9.41
CA LYS A 453 10.60 19.79 9.73
C LYS A 453 11.13 18.46 10.26
N LYS A 454 10.43 17.35 9.99
CA LYS A 454 10.82 16.00 10.39
C LYS A 454 11.60 15.31 9.27
N ARG A 455 12.51 14.41 9.68
CA ARG A 455 13.17 13.49 8.75
C ARG A 455 12.17 12.50 8.17
N PHE A 456 12.30 12.21 6.89
CA PHE A 456 11.44 11.28 6.17
C PHE A 456 12.26 10.47 5.17
N SER A 457 11.97 9.17 5.09
CA SER A 457 12.50 8.24 4.08
C SER A 457 11.36 7.41 3.50
N VAL A 458 11.56 6.90 2.28
CA VAL A 458 10.61 6.02 1.60
C VAL A 458 10.97 4.56 1.91
N PRO A 459 10.05 3.73 2.41
CA PRO A 459 10.33 2.32 2.72
C PRO A 459 10.51 1.44 1.48
N ASN A 460 11.33 0.38 1.61
CA ASN A 460 11.56 -0.59 0.53
C ASN A 460 10.40 -1.57 0.29
N ASN A 461 9.33 -1.49 1.08
CA ASN A 461 8.09 -2.27 0.96
C ASN A 461 6.88 -1.45 0.47
N VAL A 462 7.07 -0.19 0.05
CA VAL A 462 6.03 0.59 -0.64
C VAL A 462 6.17 0.41 -2.15
N TYR A 463 5.09 0.17 -2.86
CA TYR A 463 5.08 0.02 -4.31
C TYR A 463 4.26 1.14 -4.94
N LEU A 464 4.77 1.75 -6.01
CA LEU A 464 4.09 2.80 -6.77
C LEU A 464 3.66 2.23 -8.12
N ILE A 465 2.36 2.33 -8.41
CA ILE A 465 1.78 1.93 -9.71
C ILE A 465 1.08 3.15 -10.30
N GLY A 466 1.70 3.77 -11.29
CA GLY A 466 1.09 4.86 -12.06
C GLY A 466 0.29 4.34 -13.25
N THR A 467 -0.77 5.04 -13.64
CA THR A 467 -1.41 4.88 -14.96
C THR A 467 -1.25 6.17 -15.76
N MET A 468 -1.18 6.03 -17.08
CA MET A 468 -1.01 7.17 -17.98
C MET A 468 -1.75 6.95 -19.30
N ASN A 469 -2.63 7.88 -19.67
CA ASN A 469 -3.16 7.95 -21.04
C ASN A 469 -2.17 8.72 -21.91
N THR A 470 -1.74 8.11 -23.01
CA THR A 470 -0.78 8.71 -23.93
C THR A 470 -1.40 9.70 -24.92
N ALA A 471 -2.70 9.55 -25.23
CA ALA A 471 -3.43 10.48 -26.10
C ALA A 471 -3.52 11.89 -25.51
N ASP A 472 -3.79 12.02 -24.20
CA ASP A 472 -3.93 13.32 -23.53
C ASP A 472 -2.60 14.10 -23.48
N ARG A 473 -1.51 13.37 -23.25
CA ARG A 473 -0.16 13.95 -23.15
C ARG A 473 0.89 12.88 -23.42
N SER A 474 1.73 13.13 -24.42
CA SER A 474 2.78 12.19 -24.80
C SER A 474 3.80 11.96 -23.67
N LEU A 475 4.42 10.78 -23.69
CA LEU A 475 5.53 10.42 -22.78
C LEU A 475 6.70 11.42 -22.81
N ALA A 476 6.87 12.14 -23.92
CA ALA A 476 7.94 13.13 -24.09
C ALA A 476 7.79 14.31 -23.11
N GLY A 477 6.57 14.61 -22.65
CA GLY A 477 6.30 15.66 -21.68
C GLY A 477 6.60 15.28 -20.23
N LEU A 478 6.94 14.01 -19.94
CA LEU A 478 7.28 13.55 -18.60
C LEU A 478 8.74 13.87 -18.26
N ASP A 479 8.98 14.39 -17.06
CA ASP A 479 10.31 14.71 -16.56
C ASP A 479 11.27 13.51 -16.68
N ILE A 480 12.45 13.75 -17.26
CA ILE A 480 13.53 12.76 -17.41
C ILE A 480 13.88 12.13 -16.05
N ALA A 481 13.79 12.90 -14.96
CA ALA A 481 14.00 12.38 -13.62
C ALA A 481 13.04 11.23 -13.32
N LEU A 482 11.74 11.43 -13.52
CA LEU A 482 10.73 10.38 -13.28
C LEU A 482 10.94 9.18 -14.20
N ARG A 483 11.28 9.43 -15.47
CA ARG A 483 11.53 8.35 -16.44
C ARG A 483 12.62 7.38 -16.00
N ARG A 484 13.63 7.85 -15.26
CA ARG A 484 14.72 7.02 -14.74
C ARG A 484 14.33 6.22 -13.48
N ARG A 485 13.23 6.57 -12.82
CA ARG A 485 12.86 6.06 -11.50
C ARG A 485 11.65 5.13 -11.53
N PHE A 486 10.92 5.12 -12.65
CA PHE A 486 9.81 4.21 -12.92
C PHE A 486 10.17 3.23 -14.03
N ASN A 487 9.69 2.00 -13.92
CA ASN A 487 9.63 1.07 -15.03
C ASN A 487 8.38 1.37 -15.88
N PHE A 488 8.52 1.48 -17.20
CA PHE A 488 7.41 1.80 -18.09
C PHE A 488 6.92 0.53 -18.77
N LYS A 489 5.64 0.19 -18.56
CA LYS A 489 4.99 -0.95 -19.18
C LYS A 489 3.89 -0.47 -20.11
N GLU A 490 4.09 -0.66 -21.41
CA GLU A 490 3.14 -0.30 -22.44
C GLU A 490 1.96 -1.27 -22.47
N ILE A 491 0.74 -0.74 -22.55
CA ILE A 491 -0.51 -1.47 -22.65
C ILE A 491 -1.21 -1.08 -23.94
N LEU A 492 -1.06 -1.91 -24.97
CA LEU A 492 -1.62 -1.72 -26.30
C LEU A 492 -3.01 -2.36 -26.44
N PRO A 493 -3.79 -1.99 -27.47
CA PRO A 493 -5.02 -2.69 -27.81
C PRO A 493 -4.78 -4.18 -28.08
N ASP A 494 -5.36 -5.04 -27.26
CA ASP A 494 -5.41 -6.49 -27.49
C ASP A 494 -6.65 -6.89 -28.31
N TYR A 495 -6.43 -7.24 -29.58
CA TYR A 495 -7.46 -7.68 -30.51
C TYR A 495 -7.90 -9.13 -30.26
N THR A 496 -7.05 -9.95 -29.63
CA THR A 496 -7.32 -11.39 -29.40
C THR A 496 -8.43 -11.62 -28.37
N LEU A 497 -8.76 -10.59 -27.58
CA LEU A 497 -9.92 -10.61 -26.68
C LEU A 497 -11.27 -10.77 -27.41
N PHE A 498 -11.28 -10.61 -28.73
CA PHE A 498 -12.44 -10.76 -29.61
C PHE A 498 -12.37 -12.01 -30.50
N ASP A 499 -11.49 -12.98 -30.21
CA ASP A 499 -11.45 -14.24 -30.94
C ASP A 499 -12.82 -14.93 -30.90
N GLY A 500 -13.43 -15.14 -32.07
CA GLY A 500 -14.77 -15.71 -32.24
C GLY A 500 -15.93 -14.74 -31.98
N VAL A 501 -15.68 -13.48 -31.63
CA VAL A 501 -16.73 -12.47 -31.41
C VAL A 501 -17.08 -11.78 -32.72
N HIS A 502 -18.33 -11.94 -33.15
CA HIS A 502 -18.85 -11.32 -34.36
C HIS A 502 -20.26 -10.77 -34.18
N VAL A 503 -20.58 -9.70 -34.91
CA VAL A 503 -21.94 -9.17 -35.04
C VAL A 503 -22.37 -9.38 -36.48
N GLU A 504 -23.34 -10.27 -36.72
CA GLU A 504 -23.87 -10.56 -38.07
C GLU A 504 -22.78 -10.75 -39.16
N GLY A 505 -21.71 -11.46 -38.80
CA GLY A 505 -20.58 -11.77 -39.69
C GLY A 505 -19.43 -10.75 -39.69
N VAL A 506 -19.57 -9.60 -39.02
CA VAL A 506 -18.47 -8.64 -38.81
C VAL A 506 -17.61 -9.10 -37.63
N LEU A 507 -16.35 -9.42 -37.89
CA LEU A 507 -15.37 -9.78 -36.86
C LEU A 507 -14.90 -8.52 -36.11
N ILE A 508 -15.17 -8.45 -34.80
CA ILE A 508 -14.92 -7.24 -34.00
C ILE A 508 -13.42 -6.97 -33.83
N GLY A 509 -12.61 -8.01 -33.64
CA GLY A 509 -11.15 -7.88 -33.56
C GLY A 509 -10.55 -7.28 -34.83
N GLU A 510 -10.99 -7.74 -36.01
CA GLU A 510 -10.53 -7.22 -37.30
C GLU A 510 -11.02 -5.78 -37.53
N LEU A 511 -12.27 -5.47 -37.24
CA LEU A 511 -12.83 -4.12 -37.34
C LEU A 511 -12.00 -3.13 -36.53
N LEU A 512 -11.73 -3.44 -35.25
CA LEU A 512 -10.96 -2.57 -34.37
C LEU A 512 -9.51 -2.43 -34.85
N GLN A 513 -8.89 -3.53 -35.29
CA GLN A 513 -7.53 -3.51 -35.84
C GLN A 513 -7.44 -2.62 -37.08
N ARG A 514 -8.40 -2.71 -38.01
CA ARG A 514 -8.44 -1.87 -39.23
C ARG A 514 -8.59 -0.40 -38.91
N MET A 515 -9.47 -0.06 -37.96
CA MET A 515 -9.61 1.32 -37.49
C MET A 515 -8.30 1.84 -36.89
N ASN A 516 -7.66 1.05 -36.01
CA ASN A 516 -6.40 1.44 -35.37
C ASN A 516 -5.25 1.59 -36.37
N GLN A 517 -5.15 0.73 -37.39
CA GLN A 517 -4.17 0.89 -38.48
C GLN A 517 -4.32 2.24 -39.20
N ARG A 518 -5.56 2.67 -39.44
CA ARG A 518 -5.83 3.97 -40.07
C ARG A 518 -5.54 5.13 -39.14
N ILE A 519 -5.91 5.01 -37.86
CA ILE A 519 -5.61 6.03 -36.85
C ILE A 519 -4.10 6.20 -36.70
N GLU A 520 -3.35 5.12 -36.59
CA GLU A 520 -1.88 5.16 -36.48
C GLU A 520 -1.22 5.80 -37.70
N ALA A 521 -1.77 5.56 -38.91
CA ALA A 521 -1.28 6.19 -40.13
C ALA A 521 -1.60 7.69 -40.23
N LEU A 522 -2.71 8.15 -39.64
CA LEU A 522 -3.15 9.55 -39.70
C LEU A 522 -2.67 10.40 -38.51
N LEU A 523 -2.43 9.76 -37.37
CA LEU A 523 -1.97 10.36 -36.12
C LEU A 523 -0.71 9.61 -35.65
N ASP A 524 -0.87 8.70 -34.70
CA ASP A 524 0.17 7.86 -34.14
C ASP A 524 -0.44 6.68 -33.36
N ARG A 525 0.43 5.83 -32.81
CA ARG A 525 0.05 4.66 -31.99
C ARG A 525 -0.59 5.03 -30.66
N ASP A 526 -0.32 6.22 -30.12
CA ASP A 526 -0.77 6.66 -28.79
C ASP A 526 -2.27 7.05 -28.81
N HIS A 527 -2.84 7.27 -29.99
CA HIS A 527 -4.26 7.54 -30.26
C HIS A 527 -5.07 6.29 -30.66
N CYS A 528 -4.48 5.09 -30.64
CA CYS A 528 -5.26 3.89 -30.97
C CYS A 528 -6.44 3.69 -30.00
N ILE A 529 -7.53 3.11 -30.50
CA ILE A 529 -8.71 2.80 -29.69
C ILE A 529 -8.47 1.48 -28.97
N GLY A 530 -8.61 1.49 -27.64
CA GLY A 530 -8.48 0.29 -26.83
C GLY A 530 -9.71 -0.63 -26.87
N HIS A 531 -9.50 -1.90 -26.56
CA HIS A 531 -10.53 -2.95 -26.61
C HIS A 531 -11.67 -2.77 -25.59
N ALA A 532 -11.49 -1.99 -24.51
CA ALA A 532 -12.50 -1.86 -23.45
C ALA A 532 -13.85 -1.32 -23.97
N TYR A 533 -13.84 -0.47 -25.01
CA TYR A 533 -15.07 0.05 -25.62
C TYR A 533 -15.93 -1.04 -26.26
N PHE A 534 -15.31 -2.12 -26.74
CA PHE A 534 -15.96 -3.21 -27.47
C PHE A 534 -16.18 -4.47 -26.62
N LEU A 535 -15.62 -4.55 -25.41
CA LEU A 535 -15.82 -5.68 -24.49
C LEU A 535 -17.30 -6.04 -24.24
N PRO A 536 -18.24 -5.07 -24.13
CA PRO A 536 -19.67 -5.40 -23.97
C PRO A 536 -20.25 -6.27 -25.09
N LEU A 537 -19.67 -6.24 -26.31
CA LEU A 537 -20.10 -7.09 -27.42
C LEU A 537 -19.79 -8.58 -27.21
N ARG A 538 -19.02 -8.96 -26.18
CA ARG A 538 -18.83 -10.36 -25.78
C ARG A 538 -20.06 -10.95 -25.10
N GLU A 539 -20.85 -10.11 -24.45
CA GLU A 539 -22.05 -10.50 -23.74
C GLU A 539 -23.28 -10.31 -24.64
N GLU A 540 -23.32 -9.20 -25.38
CA GLU A 540 -24.43 -8.87 -26.29
C GLU A 540 -23.89 -8.43 -27.66
N SER A 541 -23.80 -9.38 -28.60
CA SER A 541 -23.26 -9.17 -29.96
C SER A 541 -24.35 -8.75 -30.96
N THR A 542 -25.04 -7.63 -30.72
CA THR A 542 -26.10 -7.11 -31.61
C THR A 542 -25.66 -5.86 -32.37
N VAL A 543 -26.26 -5.61 -33.54
CA VAL A 543 -26.01 -4.39 -34.32
C VAL A 543 -26.41 -3.15 -33.54
N LEU A 544 -27.53 -3.20 -32.81
CA LEU A 544 -28.00 -2.09 -31.97
C LEU A 544 -26.99 -1.72 -30.88
N HIS A 545 -26.38 -2.72 -30.23
CA HIS A 545 -25.36 -2.47 -29.22
C HIS A 545 -24.08 -1.92 -29.85
N MET A 546 -23.66 -2.45 -31.00
CA MET A 546 -22.52 -1.92 -31.77
C MET A 546 -22.77 -0.46 -32.21
N ALA A 547 -23.98 -0.14 -32.66
CA ALA A 547 -24.41 1.22 -33.00
C ALA A 547 -24.30 2.17 -31.80
N SER A 548 -24.72 1.72 -30.62
CA SER A 548 -24.60 2.50 -29.40
C SER A 548 -23.14 2.79 -29.04
N ILE A 549 -22.26 1.78 -29.11
CA ILE A 549 -20.81 1.94 -28.90
C ILE A 549 -20.24 2.98 -29.87
N PHE A 550 -20.58 2.88 -31.15
CA PHE A 550 -20.08 3.81 -32.15
C PHE A 550 -20.59 5.24 -31.94
N ARG A 551 -21.90 5.43 -31.77
CA ARG A 551 -22.52 6.76 -31.59
C ARG A 551 -22.07 7.44 -30.30
N GLN A 552 -21.95 6.70 -29.20
CA GLN A 552 -21.74 7.28 -27.87
C GLN A 552 -20.28 7.32 -27.42
N LYS A 553 -19.41 6.47 -27.98
CA LYS A 553 -18.02 6.33 -27.54
C LYS A 553 -17.02 6.57 -28.67
N ILE A 554 -17.16 5.86 -29.78
CA ILE A 554 -16.14 5.87 -30.84
C ILE A 554 -16.16 7.17 -31.64
N LEU A 555 -17.33 7.61 -32.11
CA LEU A 555 -17.43 8.83 -32.90
C LEU A 555 -17.03 10.08 -32.10
N PRO A 556 -17.48 10.30 -30.85
CA PRO A 556 -16.99 11.41 -30.04
C PRO A 556 -15.48 11.37 -29.80
N LEU A 557 -14.91 10.19 -29.59
CA LEU A 557 -13.45 10.04 -29.43
C LEU A 557 -12.69 10.41 -30.70
N LEU A 558 -13.18 9.99 -31.87
CA LEU A 558 -12.60 10.39 -33.16
C LEU A 558 -12.75 11.89 -33.41
N GLN A 559 -13.86 12.52 -33.01
CA GLN A 559 -14.02 13.98 -33.09
C GLN A 559 -12.96 14.70 -32.27
N GLU A 560 -12.68 14.22 -31.05
CA GLU A 560 -11.63 14.77 -30.19
C GLU A 560 -10.23 14.60 -30.81
N TYR A 561 -9.91 13.39 -31.29
CA TYR A 561 -8.60 13.09 -31.88
C TYR A 561 -8.28 13.90 -33.14
N PHE A 562 -9.30 14.12 -33.96
CA PHE A 562 -9.15 14.81 -35.23
C PHE A 562 -9.58 16.28 -35.17
N PHE A 563 -9.86 16.84 -33.98
CA PHE A 563 -10.31 18.23 -33.80
C PHE A 563 -11.47 18.60 -34.74
N GLU A 564 -12.48 17.73 -34.81
CA GLU A 564 -13.62 17.83 -35.73
C GLU A 564 -13.27 17.83 -37.24
N ASP A 565 -12.09 17.33 -37.64
CA ASP A 565 -11.78 17.04 -39.05
C ASP A 565 -12.53 15.78 -39.52
N TRP A 566 -13.78 16.00 -39.92
CA TRP A 566 -14.71 14.96 -40.38
C TRP A 566 -14.22 14.18 -41.61
N GLU A 567 -13.35 14.77 -42.44
CA GLU A 567 -12.79 14.07 -43.59
C GLU A 567 -11.84 12.96 -43.13
N ARG A 568 -10.96 13.24 -42.17
CA ARG A 568 -10.09 12.22 -41.56
C ARG A 568 -10.89 11.15 -40.82
N ILE A 569 -11.96 11.54 -40.12
CA ILE A 569 -12.85 10.58 -39.45
C ILE A 569 -13.48 9.64 -40.49
N ARG A 570 -13.92 10.16 -41.65
CA ARG A 570 -14.42 9.34 -42.77
C ARG A 570 -13.37 8.39 -43.31
N TRP A 571 -12.09 8.76 -43.33
CA TRP A 571 -11.03 7.84 -43.73
C TRP A 571 -10.87 6.70 -42.73
N VAL A 572 -10.88 6.98 -41.43
CA VAL A 572 -10.83 5.95 -40.37
C VAL A 572 -12.00 4.96 -40.50
N LEU A 573 -13.22 5.49 -40.70
CA LEU A 573 -14.44 4.70 -40.86
C LEU A 573 -14.61 4.09 -42.26
N ASN A 574 -13.70 4.36 -43.19
CA ASN A 574 -13.78 3.98 -44.61
C ASN A 574 -14.99 4.51 -45.38
N ASP A 575 -15.66 5.57 -44.93
CA ASP A 575 -16.90 6.06 -45.54
C ASP A 575 -16.71 6.51 -46.99
N HIS A 576 -15.55 7.06 -47.33
CA HIS A 576 -15.23 7.49 -48.70
C HIS A 576 -15.24 6.35 -49.75
N ARG A 577 -15.28 5.09 -49.33
CA ARG A 577 -15.35 3.89 -50.20
C ARG A 577 -16.68 3.15 -50.12
N LYS A 578 -17.63 3.64 -49.32
CA LYS A 578 -18.94 3.01 -49.14
C LYS A 578 -19.99 3.68 -50.03
N GLU A 579 -21.01 2.94 -50.40
CA GLU A 579 -22.25 3.49 -50.96
C GLU A 579 -22.86 4.50 -49.98
N ALA A 580 -23.51 5.55 -50.51
CA ALA A 580 -23.97 6.68 -49.71
C ALA A 580 -24.88 6.27 -48.53
N GLU A 581 -25.72 5.26 -48.71
CA GLU A 581 -26.61 4.72 -47.68
C GLU A 581 -25.85 4.10 -46.49
N HIS A 582 -24.64 3.58 -46.70
CA HIS A 582 -23.79 2.93 -45.69
C HIS A 582 -22.71 3.84 -45.10
N GLN A 583 -22.66 5.12 -45.48
CA GLN A 583 -21.72 6.09 -44.92
C GLN A 583 -22.22 6.61 -43.56
N PHE A 584 -21.38 6.50 -42.53
CA PHE A 584 -21.66 7.09 -41.21
C PHE A 584 -21.65 8.62 -41.24
N ILE A 585 -20.73 9.19 -42.01
CA ILE A 585 -20.60 10.63 -42.23
C ILE A 585 -20.69 10.90 -43.73
N ARG A 586 -21.66 11.73 -44.13
CA ARG A 586 -21.90 12.12 -45.52
C ARG A 586 -21.53 13.58 -45.73
N LEU A 587 -21.06 13.88 -46.93
CA LEU A 587 -20.80 15.25 -47.37
C LEU A 587 -22.06 15.79 -48.05
N ASN A 588 -22.71 16.76 -47.42
CA ASN A 588 -23.82 17.49 -48.01
C ASN A 588 -23.28 18.79 -48.63
N ILE A 589 -23.42 18.90 -49.94
CA ILE A 589 -23.01 20.07 -50.71
C ILE A 589 -24.27 20.92 -50.92
N SER A 590 -24.37 22.00 -50.16
CA SER A 590 -25.49 22.93 -50.26
C SER A 590 -25.06 24.23 -50.95
N SER A 591 -25.95 24.76 -51.80
CA SER A 591 -25.79 26.08 -52.39
C SER A 591 -26.05 27.13 -51.31
N SER A 592 -25.04 27.95 -51.00
CA SER A 592 -25.20 29.07 -50.05
C SER A 592 -26.22 30.10 -50.57
N ARG A 593 -26.35 30.21 -51.90
CA ARG A 593 -27.31 31.10 -52.56
C ARG A 593 -28.75 30.65 -52.39
N GLU A 594 -29.01 29.35 -52.32
CA GLU A 594 -30.37 28.84 -52.04
C GLU A 594 -30.80 29.11 -50.61
N LEU A 595 -29.85 29.15 -49.67
CA LEU A 595 -30.12 29.36 -48.24
C LEU A 595 -30.23 30.85 -47.85
N PHE A 596 -29.41 31.72 -48.44
CA PHE A 596 -29.29 33.13 -48.00
C PHE A 596 -29.64 34.15 -49.09
N GLY A 597 -29.96 33.73 -50.32
CA GLY A 597 -30.19 34.62 -51.45
C GLY A 597 -28.89 35.22 -52.02
N ASN A 598 -29.03 36.13 -52.99
CA ASN A 598 -27.88 36.76 -53.66
C ASN A 598 -27.35 38.02 -52.94
N ASP A 599 -28.05 38.49 -51.90
CA ASP A 599 -27.79 39.79 -51.27
C ASP A 599 -26.73 39.73 -50.16
N VAL A 600 -26.26 38.53 -49.80
CA VAL A 600 -25.24 38.33 -48.76
C VAL A 600 -23.87 38.16 -49.42
N GLU A 601 -23.16 39.28 -49.57
CA GLU A 601 -21.80 39.30 -50.11
C GLU A 601 -20.77 38.68 -49.13
N GLY A 602 -19.84 37.87 -49.65
CA GLY A 602 -18.75 37.26 -48.87
C GLY A 602 -18.93 35.79 -48.50
N LEU A 603 -20.10 35.19 -48.72
CA LEU A 603 -20.28 33.73 -48.64
C LEU A 603 -19.86 33.07 -49.96
N GLY A 604 -18.92 32.12 -49.90
CA GLY A 604 -18.58 31.27 -51.05
C GLY A 604 -19.83 30.55 -51.58
N SER A 605 -19.90 30.32 -52.90
CA SER A 605 -21.10 29.79 -53.59
C SER A 605 -21.54 28.39 -53.16
N VAL A 606 -20.66 27.64 -52.52
CA VAL A 606 -20.88 26.26 -52.09
C VAL A 606 -20.41 26.11 -50.65
N LYS A 607 -21.30 25.64 -49.76
CA LYS A 607 -20.94 25.30 -48.39
C LYS A 607 -21.03 23.78 -48.22
N SER A 608 -19.89 23.18 -47.92
CA SER A 608 -19.79 21.78 -47.53
C SER A 608 -20.20 21.64 -46.07
N GLN A 609 -21.22 20.84 -45.79
CA GLN A 609 -21.65 20.49 -44.44
C GLN A 609 -21.56 18.98 -44.26
N TRP A 610 -21.08 18.56 -43.09
CA TRP A 610 -21.04 17.15 -42.74
C TRP A 610 -22.33 16.77 -42.02
N GLU A 611 -22.95 15.68 -42.44
CA GLU A 611 -24.14 15.12 -41.80
C GLU A 611 -23.89 13.68 -41.37
N LEU A 612 -24.53 13.27 -40.26
CA LEU A 612 -24.48 11.89 -39.80
C LEU A 612 -25.57 11.08 -40.49
N GLY A 613 -25.19 9.98 -41.14
CA GLY A 613 -26.13 9.00 -41.66
C GLY A 613 -26.71 8.17 -40.53
N ILE A 614 -27.73 8.67 -39.83
CA ILE A 614 -28.28 8.02 -38.62
C ILE A 614 -28.64 6.55 -38.88
N GLU A 615 -29.29 6.28 -40.01
CA GLU A 615 -29.70 4.94 -40.45
C GLU A 615 -28.50 4.00 -40.69
N SER A 616 -27.35 4.53 -41.10
CA SER A 616 -26.16 3.72 -41.40
C SER A 616 -25.60 3.01 -40.16
N PHE A 617 -25.81 3.56 -38.97
CA PHE A 617 -25.40 2.91 -37.72
C PHE A 617 -26.21 1.66 -37.41
N ASP A 618 -27.44 1.55 -37.94
CA ASP A 618 -28.30 0.39 -37.73
C ASP A 618 -28.14 -0.64 -38.86
N ALA A 619 -27.30 -0.35 -39.88
CA ALA A 619 -27.02 -1.23 -41.01
C ALA A 619 -25.66 -1.96 -40.83
N ILE A 620 -25.68 -3.29 -40.86
CA ILE A 620 -24.47 -4.11 -40.68
C ILE A 620 -23.43 -3.88 -41.81
N GLU A 621 -23.91 -3.58 -43.02
CA GLU A 621 -23.10 -3.27 -44.21
C GLU A 621 -22.16 -2.09 -43.97
N SER A 622 -22.58 -1.08 -43.20
CA SER A 622 -21.75 0.08 -42.85
C SER A 622 -20.51 -0.32 -42.06
N TYR A 623 -20.62 -1.34 -41.20
CA TYR A 623 -19.52 -1.89 -40.41
C TYR A 623 -18.67 -2.88 -41.20
N ARG A 624 -19.27 -3.72 -42.05
CA ARG A 624 -18.50 -4.55 -43.02
C ARG A 624 -17.63 -3.67 -43.90
N GLY A 625 -18.16 -2.52 -44.32
CA GLY A 625 -17.42 -1.52 -45.09
C GLY A 625 -16.19 -0.95 -44.37
N ILE A 626 -16.12 -0.99 -43.03
CA ILE A 626 -14.91 -0.59 -42.29
C ILE A 626 -13.76 -1.56 -42.56
N ILE A 627 -14.05 -2.86 -42.62
CA ILE A 627 -13.07 -3.93 -42.84
C ILE A 627 -12.63 -3.99 -44.30
N GLY A 628 -13.55 -3.72 -45.24
CA GLY A 628 -13.30 -3.76 -46.68
C GLY A 628 -12.09 -2.92 -47.12
N VAL A 629 -11.34 -3.45 -48.09
CA VAL A 629 -10.17 -2.81 -48.72
C VAL A 629 -10.63 -1.87 -49.82
#